data_AF-A0A1H9Z1B0-F1
#
_entry.id   AF-A0A1H9Z1B0-F1
#
_cell.length_a   1.000
_cell.length_b   1.000
_cell.length_c   1.000
_cell.angle_alpha   90.00
_cell.angle_beta   90.00
_cell.angle_gamma   90.00
#
_symmetry.space_group_name_H-M   'P 1'
#
loop_
_entity.id
_entity.type
_entity.pdbx_description
1 polymer ?
#
loop_
_entity_poly.entity_id
_entity_poly.type
_entity_poly.pdbx_seq_one_letter_code
_entity_poly.pdbx_strand_id
1 'polypeptide(L)'
;MTEDMAYENIRQRLAEKMAGEITLSEKPGEALKKWRLNFDIAQTDLSGYLGVSPSVISDYESGRRKSPGTLIVSKIVDALLQIDSSKGGQKIHSYEGMLYTDPGAKAVYATYEYTYPIQLAKLATLIEADVVNKGVEKPLYGFTVVDSKKAILELSSHEFQKLYGWSTERAMIFTKVSTGKSPMVAIRVTNLKPGAVVIHGIRGNKVDPMARKMAEIDRIPLLATTMDIDELVDVLKKYSQYHIIE
;
A
#
# COMPACT_ATOMS: atom_id res chain seq x y z
N MET A 1 -7.61 -20.21 -21.17
CA MET A 1 -8.23 -18.88 -21.02
C MET A 1 -7.46 -17.94 -21.92
N THR A 2 -8.12 -17.19 -22.80
CA THR A 2 -7.46 -16.18 -23.66
C THR A 2 -7.04 -14.98 -22.81
N GLU A 3 -5.93 -14.31 -23.16
CA GLU A 3 -5.40 -13.14 -22.43
C GLU A 3 -6.46 -12.04 -22.24
N ASP A 4 -7.30 -11.80 -23.26
CA ASP A 4 -8.41 -10.84 -23.19
C ASP A 4 -9.44 -11.16 -22.10
N MET A 5 -9.76 -12.44 -21.88
CA MET A 5 -10.71 -12.84 -20.82
C MET A 5 -10.11 -12.71 -19.42
N ALA A 6 -8.79 -12.84 -19.28
CA ALA A 6 -8.11 -12.63 -18.01
C ALA A 6 -8.09 -11.13 -17.66
N TYR A 7 -7.78 -10.28 -18.63
CA TYR A 7 -7.78 -8.82 -18.48
C TYR A 7 -9.15 -8.28 -18.05
N GLU A 8 -10.22 -8.73 -18.71
CA GLU A 8 -11.57 -8.26 -18.38
C GLU A 8 -12.04 -8.71 -16.99
N ASN A 9 -11.63 -9.90 -16.55
CA ASN A 9 -11.92 -10.39 -15.19
C ASN A 9 -11.20 -9.55 -14.12
N ILE A 10 -9.94 -9.19 -14.36
CA ILE A 10 -9.15 -8.32 -13.46
C ILE A 10 -9.80 -6.95 -13.36
N ARG A 11 -10.17 -6.37 -14.51
CA ARG A 11 -10.86 -5.09 -14.59
C ARG A 11 -12.15 -5.11 -13.77
N GLN A 12 -12.96 -6.16 -13.91
CA GLN A 12 -14.21 -6.31 -13.16
C GLN A 12 -13.96 -6.40 -11.64
N ARG A 13 -13.03 -7.24 -11.20
CA ARG A 13 -12.70 -7.38 -9.77
C ARG A 13 -12.15 -6.08 -9.17
N LEU A 14 -11.32 -5.37 -9.92
CA LEU A 14 -10.79 -4.08 -9.50
C LEU A 14 -11.90 -3.04 -9.39
N ALA A 15 -12.84 -3.01 -10.35
CA ALA A 15 -14.00 -2.13 -10.31
C ALA A 15 -14.88 -2.39 -9.08
N GLU A 16 -15.20 -3.65 -8.79
CA GLU A 16 -15.97 -4.05 -7.61
C GLU A 16 -15.27 -3.61 -6.31
N LYS A 17 -13.95 -3.80 -6.24
CA LYS A 17 -13.14 -3.39 -5.09
C LYS A 17 -13.15 -1.87 -4.89
N MET A 18 -12.90 -1.12 -5.96
CA MET A 18 -12.90 0.35 -5.94
C MET A 18 -14.27 0.88 -5.52
N ALA A 19 -15.33 0.40 -6.16
CA ALA A 19 -16.70 0.81 -5.86
C ALA A 19 -17.09 0.44 -4.42
N GLY A 20 -16.71 -0.74 -3.94
CA GLY A 20 -16.92 -1.17 -2.57
C GLY A 20 -16.20 -0.26 -1.56
N GLU A 21 -14.93 0.05 -1.77
CA GLU A 21 -14.17 0.95 -0.88
C GLU A 21 -14.75 2.37 -0.85
N ILE A 22 -15.15 2.91 -2.00
CA ILE A 22 -15.76 4.25 -2.08
C ILE A 22 -17.12 4.27 -1.36
N THR A 23 -17.94 3.25 -1.57
CA THR A 23 -19.32 3.20 -1.06
C THR A 23 -19.37 2.92 0.43
N LEU A 24 -18.46 2.08 0.95
CA LEU A 24 -18.40 1.71 2.37
C LEU A 24 -17.57 2.70 3.21
N SER A 25 -16.93 3.70 2.58
CA SER A 25 -16.16 4.72 3.28
C SER A 25 -17.06 5.78 3.90
N GLU A 26 -16.77 6.17 5.14
CA GLU A 26 -17.35 7.34 5.81
C GLU A 26 -17.02 8.66 5.08
N LYS A 27 -15.92 8.68 4.32
CA LYS A 27 -15.51 9.80 3.46
C LYS A 27 -15.30 9.34 2.01
N PRO A 28 -16.38 9.15 1.23
CA PRO A 28 -16.29 8.67 -0.14
C PRO A 28 -15.44 9.56 -1.06
N GLY A 29 -15.43 10.87 -0.81
CA GLY A 29 -14.62 11.85 -1.55
C GLY A 29 -13.11 11.60 -1.44
N GLU A 30 -12.64 11.29 -0.24
CA GLU A 30 -11.22 10.99 0.00
C GLU A 30 -10.84 9.65 -0.63
N ALA A 31 -11.72 8.64 -0.55
CA ALA A 31 -11.52 7.35 -1.21
C ALA A 31 -11.44 7.51 -2.75
N LEU A 32 -12.31 8.33 -3.35
CA LEU A 32 -12.23 8.68 -4.77
C LEU A 32 -10.90 9.34 -5.12
N LYS A 33 -10.48 10.32 -4.32
CA LYS A 33 -9.20 11.01 -4.50
C LYS A 33 -8.01 10.05 -4.43
N LYS A 34 -8.01 9.14 -3.45
CA LYS A 34 -7.00 8.09 -3.28
C LYS A 34 -6.90 7.24 -4.54
N TRP A 35 -8.02 6.70 -5.03
CA TRP A 35 -8.03 5.88 -6.24
C TRP A 35 -7.55 6.65 -7.47
N ARG A 36 -8.01 7.90 -7.66
CA ARG A 36 -7.52 8.73 -8.77
C ARG A 36 -6.01 8.94 -8.73
N LEU A 37 -5.46 9.23 -7.55
CA LEU A 37 -4.03 9.45 -7.37
C LEU A 37 -3.22 8.17 -7.58
N ASN A 38 -3.70 7.01 -7.10
CA ASN A 38 -3.03 5.72 -7.31
C ASN A 38 -2.89 5.36 -8.80
N PHE A 39 -3.88 5.77 -9.61
CA PHE A 39 -3.88 5.62 -11.06
C PHE A 39 -3.07 6.71 -11.79
N ASP A 40 -2.45 7.66 -11.08
CA ASP A 40 -1.73 8.81 -11.64
C ASP A 40 -2.59 9.65 -12.63
N ILE A 41 -3.89 9.77 -12.35
CA ILE A 41 -4.82 10.51 -13.21
C ILE A 41 -5.02 11.92 -12.65
N ALA A 42 -4.83 12.95 -13.47
CA ALA A 42 -5.12 14.33 -13.05
C ALA A 42 -6.65 14.58 -12.98
N GLN A 43 -7.09 15.53 -12.14
CA GLN A 43 -8.51 15.91 -12.09
C GLN A 43 -9.03 16.38 -13.46
N THR A 44 -8.17 17.06 -14.23
CA THR A 44 -8.46 17.53 -15.60
C THR A 44 -8.72 16.37 -16.57
N ASP A 45 -7.92 15.31 -16.48
CA ASP A 45 -8.02 14.14 -17.34
C ASP A 45 -9.33 13.39 -17.06
N LEU A 46 -9.62 13.16 -15.78
CA LEU A 46 -10.85 12.51 -15.34
C LEU A 46 -12.08 13.34 -15.72
N SER A 47 -12.04 14.66 -15.51
CA SER A 47 -13.15 15.53 -15.85
C SER A 47 -13.39 15.60 -17.36
N GLY A 48 -12.30 15.63 -18.15
CA GLY A 48 -12.37 15.64 -19.61
C GLY A 48 -12.99 14.35 -20.15
N TYR A 49 -12.61 13.20 -19.59
CA TYR A 49 -13.20 11.91 -19.94
C TYR A 49 -14.70 11.83 -19.58
N LEU A 50 -15.08 12.36 -18.41
CA LEU A 50 -16.46 12.36 -17.94
C LEU A 50 -17.36 13.45 -18.56
N GLY A 51 -16.79 14.37 -19.34
CA GLY A 51 -17.53 15.49 -19.93
C GLY A 51 -18.04 16.50 -18.90
N VAL A 52 -17.35 16.64 -17.76
CA VAL A 52 -17.71 17.57 -16.68
C VAL A 52 -16.57 18.56 -16.44
N SER A 53 -16.83 19.66 -15.70
CA SER A 53 -15.77 20.58 -15.32
C SER A 53 -14.85 19.98 -14.25
N PRO A 54 -13.55 20.34 -14.22
CA PRO A 54 -12.63 19.90 -13.15
C PRO A 54 -13.12 20.22 -11.73
N SER A 55 -13.89 21.31 -11.58
CA SER A 55 -14.52 21.69 -10.31
C SER A 55 -15.49 20.64 -9.78
N VAL A 56 -16.18 19.89 -10.65
CA VAL A 56 -17.10 18.81 -10.22
C VAL A 56 -16.32 17.67 -9.58
N ILE A 57 -15.16 17.30 -10.13
CA ILE A 57 -14.29 16.28 -9.54
C ILE A 57 -13.77 16.77 -8.20
N SER A 58 -13.30 18.01 -8.15
CA SER A 58 -12.84 18.65 -6.90
C SER A 58 -13.93 18.72 -5.83
N ASP A 59 -15.19 18.96 -6.19
CA ASP A 59 -16.33 18.96 -5.26
C ASP A 59 -16.57 17.60 -4.61
N TYR A 60 -16.41 16.52 -5.36
CA TYR A 60 -16.49 15.16 -4.79
C TYR A 60 -15.28 14.88 -3.89
N GLU A 61 -14.07 15.15 -4.39
CA GLU A 61 -12.83 14.83 -3.66
C GLU A 61 -12.64 15.64 -2.37
N SER A 62 -13.21 16.85 -2.32
CA SER A 62 -13.18 17.72 -1.12
C SER A 62 -14.29 17.41 -0.11
N GLY A 63 -15.20 16.49 -0.43
CA GLY A 63 -16.34 16.18 0.44
C GLY A 63 -17.43 17.26 0.46
N ARG A 64 -17.36 18.29 -0.40
CA ARG A 64 -18.48 19.24 -0.59
C ARG A 64 -19.76 18.50 -0.98
N ARG A 65 -19.63 17.42 -1.74
CA ARG A 65 -20.70 16.44 -2.00
C ARG A 65 -20.49 15.22 -1.12
N LYS A 66 -21.18 15.21 0.03
CA LYS A 66 -20.96 14.23 1.11
C LYS A 66 -21.14 12.76 0.69
N SER A 67 -22.04 12.48 -0.25
CA SER A 67 -22.31 11.10 -0.68
C SER A 67 -22.52 11.04 -2.20
N PRO A 68 -21.52 10.60 -2.98
CA PRO A 68 -21.72 10.34 -4.40
C PRO A 68 -22.73 9.21 -4.59
N GLY A 69 -23.70 9.39 -5.49
CA GLY A 69 -24.64 8.32 -5.84
C GLY A 69 -23.92 7.14 -6.51
N THR A 70 -24.47 5.93 -6.39
CA THR A 70 -23.89 4.70 -6.95
C THR A 70 -23.58 4.79 -8.45
N LEU A 71 -24.43 5.47 -9.22
CA LEU A 71 -24.23 5.78 -10.64
C LEU A 71 -22.97 6.62 -10.90
N ILE A 72 -22.66 7.56 -10.01
CA ILE A 72 -21.49 8.43 -10.14
C ILE A 72 -20.23 7.66 -9.77
N VAL A 73 -20.29 6.85 -8.71
CA VAL A 73 -19.19 5.96 -8.33
C VAL A 73 -18.84 5.02 -9.48
N SER A 74 -19.83 4.35 -10.08
CA SER A 74 -19.62 3.49 -11.26
C SER A 74 -18.93 4.25 -12.39
N LYS A 75 -19.47 5.42 -12.78
CA LYS A 75 -18.89 6.23 -13.87
C LYS A 75 -17.45 6.64 -13.60
N ILE A 76 -17.13 7.04 -12.37
CA ILE A 76 -15.75 7.45 -12.03
C ILE A 76 -14.83 6.24 -12.06
N VAL A 77 -15.22 5.12 -11.46
CA VAL A 77 -14.42 3.88 -11.46
C VAL A 77 -14.17 3.41 -12.89
N ASP A 78 -15.20 3.36 -13.72
CA ASP A 78 -15.09 2.99 -15.14
C ASP A 78 -14.17 3.94 -15.91
N ALA A 79 -14.29 5.24 -15.65
CA ALA A 79 -13.42 6.24 -16.26
C ALA A 79 -11.95 6.06 -15.87
N LEU A 80 -11.65 5.82 -14.59
CA LEU A 80 -10.28 5.58 -14.13
C LEU A 80 -9.66 4.35 -14.82
N LEU A 81 -10.41 3.24 -14.89
CA LEU A 81 -9.97 2.01 -15.54
C LEU A 81 -9.80 2.19 -17.05
N GLN A 82 -10.69 2.94 -17.70
CA GLN A 82 -10.62 3.17 -19.15
C GLN A 82 -9.46 4.11 -19.51
N ILE A 83 -9.21 5.16 -18.72
CA ILE A 83 -8.08 6.06 -18.92
C ILE A 83 -6.77 5.28 -18.82
N ASP A 84 -6.61 4.41 -17.82
CA ASP A 84 -5.42 3.56 -17.70
C ASP A 84 -5.30 2.56 -18.86
N SER A 85 -6.41 1.89 -19.22
CA SER A 85 -6.43 0.96 -20.36
C SER A 85 -5.97 1.64 -21.65
N SER A 86 -6.40 2.89 -21.89
CA SER A 86 -5.96 3.66 -23.07
C SER A 86 -4.48 4.04 -23.06
N LYS A 87 -3.84 4.05 -21.89
CA LYS A 87 -2.41 4.32 -21.68
C LYS A 87 -1.57 3.03 -21.59
N GLY A 88 -2.14 1.88 -21.93
CA GLY A 88 -1.46 0.58 -21.92
C GLY A 88 -1.67 -0.24 -20.65
N GLY A 89 -2.62 0.13 -19.78
CA GLY A 89 -3.10 -0.71 -18.69
C GLY A 89 -2.09 -0.99 -17.58
N GLN A 90 -1.03 -0.18 -17.46
CA GLN A 90 0.07 -0.46 -16.52
C GLN A 90 -0.42 -0.52 -15.07
N LYS A 91 -1.40 0.30 -14.69
CA LYS A 91 -1.95 0.27 -13.34
C LYS A 91 -2.82 -0.95 -13.14
N ILE A 92 -3.72 -1.26 -14.07
CA ILE A 92 -4.55 -2.48 -14.02
C ILE A 92 -3.67 -3.74 -13.91
N HIS A 93 -2.61 -3.86 -14.73
CA HIS A 93 -1.66 -4.96 -14.65
C HIS A 93 -0.86 -4.96 -13.34
N SER A 94 -0.52 -3.79 -12.77
CA SER A 94 0.12 -3.76 -11.44
C SER A 94 -0.79 -4.31 -10.33
N TYR A 95 -2.11 -4.21 -10.49
CA TYR A 95 -3.11 -4.79 -9.59
C TYR A 95 -3.42 -6.27 -9.87
N GLU A 96 -3.02 -6.82 -11.03
CA GLU A 96 -3.23 -8.22 -11.40
C GLU A 96 -2.59 -9.18 -10.37
N GLY A 97 -1.32 -8.93 -10.00
CA GLY A 97 -0.64 -9.71 -8.97
C GLY A 97 -1.30 -9.63 -7.58
N MET A 98 -2.10 -8.58 -7.33
CA MET A 98 -2.76 -8.28 -6.05
C MET A 98 -4.20 -8.81 -5.96
N LEU A 99 -4.84 -9.15 -7.08
CA LEU A 99 -6.19 -9.71 -7.15
C LEU A 99 -6.20 -11.25 -7.23
N TYR A 100 -5.09 -11.83 -7.69
CA TYR A 100 -4.78 -13.27 -7.57
C TYR A 100 -3.97 -13.56 -6.30
N THR A 101 -4.42 -13.01 -5.17
CA THR A 101 -3.99 -13.46 -3.85
C THR A 101 -4.68 -14.79 -3.60
N ASP A 102 -4.00 -15.88 -3.95
CA ASP A 102 -4.21 -17.13 -3.24
C ASP A 102 -4.07 -16.81 -1.73
N PRO A 103 -5.07 -17.14 -0.88
CA PRO A 103 -5.01 -16.88 0.57
C PRO A 103 -3.78 -17.45 1.28
N GLY A 104 -2.96 -18.24 0.60
CA GLY A 104 -1.81 -18.96 1.12
C GLY A 104 -0.42 -18.41 0.78
N ALA A 105 -0.20 -17.09 0.71
CA ALA A 105 1.18 -16.58 0.76
C ALA A 105 1.78 -16.92 2.13
N LYS A 106 2.36 -18.12 2.28
CA LYS A 106 2.86 -18.72 3.54
C LYS A 106 3.84 -17.84 4.31
N ALA A 107 4.41 -16.85 3.64
CA ALA A 107 5.37 -15.88 4.17
C ALA A 107 4.73 -14.60 4.73
N VAL A 108 3.44 -14.33 4.52
CA VAL A 108 2.76 -13.15 5.07
C VAL A 108 2.08 -13.51 6.39
N TYR A 109 2.45 -12.81 7.45
CA TYR A 109 1.85 -12.97 8.78
C TYR A 109 0.57 -12.13 8.92
N ALA A 110 0.64 -10.87 8.54
CA ALA A 110 -0.48 -9.94 8.60
C ALA A 110 -0.32 -8.86 7.52
N THR A 111 -1.44 -8.40 6.97
CA THR A 111 -1.48 -7.20 6.14
C THR A 111 -2.68 -6.35 6.55
N TYR A 112 -2.52 -5.04 6.51
CA TYR A 112 -3.61 -4.12 6.81
C TYR A 112 -3.48 -2.84 6.00
N GLU A 113 -4.62 -2.31 5.58
CA GLU A 113 -4.74 -1.09 4.79
C GLU A 113 -5.40 -0.01 5.63
N TYR A 114 -4.74 1.14 5.74
CA TYR A 114 -5.26 2.29 6.47
C TYR A 114 -6.10 3.18 5.57
N THR A 115 -7.22 3.67 6.11
CA THR A 115 -7.98 4.77 5.51
C THR A 115 -7.22 6.09 5.63
N TYR A 116 -6.58 6.32 6.78
CA TYR A 116 -5.75 7.51 7.06
C TYR A 116 -4.28 7.10 7.24
N PRO A 117 -3.34 7.78 6.58
CA PRO A 117 -1.95 7.36 6.62
C PRO A 117 -1.32 7.60 8.00
N ILE A 118 -0.50 6.64 8.44
CA ILE A 118 0.36 6.81 9.62
C ILE A 118 1.68 7.49 9.20
N GLN A 119 2.11 8.47 9.99
CA GLN A 119 3.44 9.09 9.82
C GLN A 119 4.54 8.21 10.42
N LEU A 120 5.76 8.26 9.87
CA LEU A 120 6.90 7.47 10.34
C LEU A 120 7.16 7.65 11.84
N ALA A 121 7.14 8.89 12.34
CA ALA A 121 7.35 9.19 13.75
C ALA A 121 6.31 8.50 14.64
N LYS A 122 5.03 8.53 14.24
CA LYS A 122 3.93 7.87 14.97
C LYS A 122 4.09 6.35 14.92
N LEU A 123 4.45 5.79 13.76
CA LEU A 123 4.77 4.37 13.61
C LEU A 123 5.86 3.96 14.60
N ALA A 124 6.99 4.68 14.61
CA ALA A 124 8.13 4.38 15.47
C ALA A 124 7.75 4.43 16.96
N THR A 125 6.95 5.42 17.38
CA THR A 125 6.44 5.50 18.75
C THR A 125 5.52 4.33 19.09
N LEU A 126 4.56 3.98 18.21
CA LEU A 126 3.58 2.93 18.47
C LEU A 126 4.21 1.55 18.66
N ILE A 127 5.28 1.26 17.92
CA ILE A 127 5.95 -0.05 17.97
C ILE A 127 7.23 -0.05 18.81
N GLU A 128 7.48 1.03 19.57
CA GLU A 128 8.69 1.22 20.38
C GLU A 128 10.00 0.99 19.60
N ALA A 129 10.05 1.46 18.36
CA ALA A 129 11.17 1.21 17.46
C ALA A 129 12.33 2.20 17.63
N ASP A 130 13.54 1.65 17.50
CA ASP A 130 14.75 2.42 17.28
C ASP A 130 14.79 2.90 15.82
N VAL A 131 14.99 4.20 15.61
CA VAL A 131 15.18 4.77 14.28
C VAL A 131 16.62 4.54 13.83
N VAL A 132 16.83 3.57 12.93
CA VAL A 132 18.16 3.19 12.40
C VAL A 132 18.57 4.12 11.26
N ASN A 133 17.64 4.46 10.37
CA ASN A 133 17.80 5.44 9.31
C ASN A 133 16.50 6.22 9.15
N LYS A 134 16.57 7.56 9.07
CA LYS A 134 15.37 8.38 8.88
C LYS A 134 14.82 8.29 7.45
N GLY A 135 15.70 8.21 6.45
CA GLY A 135 15.30 8.18 5.04
C GLY A 135 14.47 9.40 4.60
N VAL A 136 13.71 9.24 3.52
CA VAL A 136 12.68 10.20 3.10
C VAL A 136 11.34 9.73 3.65
N GLU A 137 10.74 10.53 4.51
CA GLU A 137 9.45 10.21 5.11
C GLU A 137 8.32 10.35 4.08
N LYS A 138 7.46 9.33 4.03
CA LYS A 138 6.22 9.31 3.24
C LYS A 138 5.05 8.94 4.15
N PRO A 139 3.82 9.38 3.83
CA PRO A 139 2.63 8.83 4.47
C PRO A 139 2.58 7.31 4.26
N LEU A 140 2.23 6.54 5.29
CA LEU A 140 2.13 5.09 5.20
C LEU A 140 0.65 4.67 5.25
N TYR A 141 0.13 4.12 4.16
CA TYR A 141 -1.26 3.70 3.99
C TYR A 141 -1.50 2.23 4.37
N GLY A 142 -0.52 1.57 4.97
CA GLY A 142 -0.70 0.22 5.46
C GLY A 142 0.57 -0.37 6.04
N PHE A 143 0.48 -1.64 6.40
CA PHE A 143 1.65 -2.44 6.75
C PHE A 143 1.49 -3.87 6.27
N THR A 144 2.63 -4.53 6.07
CA THR A 144 2.69 -5.96 5.78
C THR A 144 3.78 -6.59 6.63
N VAL A 145 3.42 -7.58 7.43
CA VAL A 145 4.33 -8.38 8.26
C VAL A 145 4.71 -9.64 7.51
N VAL A 146 6.02 -9.85 7.36
CA VAL A 146 6.61 -10.85 6.49
C VAL A 146 7.56 -11.74 7.30
N ASP A 147 7.42 -13.06 7.17
CA ASP A 147 8.41 -14.04 7.59
C ASP A 147 9.56 -14.02 6.58
N SER A 148 10.69 -13.40 6.93
CA SER A 148 11.81 -13.25 6.00
C SER A 148 12.40 -14.57 5.54
N LYS A 149 12.39 -15.60 6.40
CA LYS A 149 12.96 -16.91 6.06
C LYS A 149 12.10 -17.61 5.02
N LYS A 150 10.77 -17.59 5.19
CA LYS A 150 9.87 -18.13 4.17
C LYS A 150 9.87 -17.28 2.90
N ALA A 151 9.90 -15.95 3.04
CA ALA A 151 9.88 -15.05 1.90
C ALA A 151 11.04 -15.31 0.93
N ILE A 152 12.26 -15.48 1.44
CA ILE A 152 13.44 -15.70 0.58
C ILE A 152 13.52 -17.12 0.00
N LEU A 153 12.92 -18.11 0.68
CA LEU A 153 12.99 -19.52 0.26
C LEU A 153 11.85 -19.93 -0.66
N GLU A 154 10.66 -19.33 -0.49
CA GLU A 154 9.42 -19.81 -1.11
C GLU A 154 8.86 -18.84 -2.15
N LEU A 155 9.12 -17.53 -2.04
CA LEU A 155 8.55 -16.55 -2.96
C LEU A 155 9.43 -16.35 -4.19
N SER A 156 8.82 -16.46 -5.37
CA SER A 156 9.39 -15.92 -6.60
C SER A 156 9.48 -14.38 -6.57
N SER A 157 10.26 -13.81 -7.49
CA SER A 157 10.36 -12.35 -7.64
C SER A 157 8.99 -11.68 -7.86
N HIS A 158 8.06 -12.36 -8.54
CA HIS A 158 6.70 -11.87 -8.77
C HIS A 158 5.85 -11.93 -7.49
N GLU A 159 5.95 -13.01 -6.71
CA GLU A 159 5.22 -13.12 -5.45
C GLU A 159 5.74 -12.17 -4.37
N PHE A 160 7.04 -11.85 -4.38
CA PHE A 160 7.59 -10.84 -3.49
C PHE A 160 6.97 -9.45 -3.74
N GLN A 161 6.61 -9.13 -4.98
CA GLN A 161 5.90 -7.87 -5.28
C GLN A 161 4.50 -7.81 -4.66
N LYS A 162 3.86 -8.96 -4.39
CA LYS A 162 2.56 -9.01 -3.71
C LYS A 162 2.64 -8.54 -2.25
N LEU A 163 3.84 -8.52 -1.66
CA LEU A 163 4.05 -8.03 -0.28
C LEU A 163 3.80 -6.52 -0.13
N TYR A 164 3.75 -5.77 -1.23
CA TYR A 164 3.45 -4.34 -1.21
C TYR A 164 1.95 -4.03 -1.08
N GLY A 165 1.07 -5.04 -0.98
CA GLY A 165 -0.39 -4.85 -0.96
C GLY A 165 -0.86 -3.83 -2.00
N TRP A 166 -1.79 -2.93 -1.64
CA TRP A 166 -2.37 -1.96 -2.59
C TRP A 166 -1.52 -0.72 -2.88
N SER A 167 -0.46 -0.49 -2.12
CA SER A 167 0.43 0.68 -2.27
C SER A 167 1.81 0.41 -1.68
N THR A 168 2.85 0.85 -2.40
CA THR A 168 4.24 0.82 -1.92
C THR A 168 4.48 1.78 -0.76
N GLU A 169 3.61 2.77 -0.57
CA GLU A 169 3.62 3.70 0.56
C GLU A 169 3.09 3.01 1.82
N ARG A 170 3.83 2.00 2.30
CA ARG A 170 3.52 1.19 3.49
C ARG A 170 4.77 0.81 4.26
N ALA A 171 4.56 0.34 5.49
CA ALA A 171 5.61 -0.29 6.28
C ALA A 171 5.74 -1.79 5.92
N MET A 172 6.93 -2.22 5.51
CA MET A 172 7.26 -3.65 5.40
C MET A 172 8.00 -4.10 6.65
N ILE A 173 7.41 -5.04 7.38
CA ILE A 173 7.88 -5.49 8.68
C ILE A 173 8.43 -6.90 8.54
N PHE A 174 9.74 -7.06 8.65
CA PHE A 174 10.44 -8.30 8.41
C PHE A 174 10.80 -9.00 9.73
N THR A 175 10.26 -10.19 9.91
CA THR A 175 10.38 -11.01 11.13
C THR A 175 11.32 -12.19 10.91
N LYS A 176 11.76 -12.82 12.01
CA LYS A 176 12.70 -13.95 11.99
C LYS A 176 14.01 -13.61 11.27
N VAL A 177 14.48 -12.39 11.49
CA VAL A 177 15.71 -11.82 10.93
C VAL A 177 16.83 -11.87 11.97
N SER A 178 18.06 -12.15 11.53
CA SER A 178 19.21 -12.13 12.42
C SER A 178 19.83 -10.74 12.54
N THR A 179 20.01 -10.05 11.40
CA THR A 179 20.71 -8.74 11.36
C THR A 179 20.06 -7.69 10.44
N GLY A 180 19.00 -8.06 9.71
CA GLY A 180 18.34 -7.19 8.73
C GLY A 180 19.03 -7.09 7.36
N LYS A 181 20.21 -7.71 7.14
CA LYS A 181 20.89 -7.71 5.83
C LYS A 181 20.03 -8.29 4.70
N SER A 182 19.53 -9.52 4.89
CA SER A 182 18.81 -10.24 3.83
C SER A 182 17.56 -9.50 3.34
N PRO A 183 16.67 -8.99 4.22
CA PRO A 183 15.55 -8.15 3.80
C PRO A 183 15.98 -6.91 3.02
N MET A 184 17.02 -6.22 3.50
CA MET A 184 17.50 -5.00 2.83
C MET A 184 18.12 -5.30 1.46
N VAL A 185 18.80 -6.43 1.28
CA VAL A 185 19.28 -6.88 -0.04
C VAL A 185 18.10 -7.13 -0.97
N ALA A 186 17.06 -7.82 -0.50
CA ALA A 186 15.85 -8.07 -1.30
C ALA A 186 15.18 -6.76 -1.73
N ILE A 187 15.01 -5.81 -0.81
CA ILE A 187 14.47 -4.47 -1.13
C ILE A 187 15.39 -3.70 -2.08
N ARG A 188 16.71 -3.84 -1.96
CA ARG A 188 17.69 -3.11 -2.81
C ARG A 188 17.55 -3.49 -4.28
N VAL A 189 17.34 -4.78 -4.56
CA VAL A 189 17.25 -5.32 -5.94
C VAL A 189 15.86 -5.18 -6.56
N THR A 190 14.83 -4.80 -5.80
CA THR A 190 13.50 -4.52 -6.35
C THR A 190 13.39 -3.11 -6.90
N ASN A 191 12.59 -2.96 -7.97
CA ASN A 191 12.25 -1.64 -8.55
C ASN A 191 11.32 -0.84 -7.64
N LEU A 192 10.45 -1.53 -6.90
CA LEU A 192 9.56 -0.91 -5.92
C LEU A 192 10.27 -0.77 -4.58
N LYS A 193 10.10 0.38 -3.93
CA LYS A 193 10.66 0.67 -2.60
C LYS A 193 9.51 0.95 -1.63
N PRO A 194 9.50 0.30 -0.45
CA PRO A 194 8.46 0.54 0.53
C PRO A 194 8.61 1.93 1.16
N GLY A 195 7.52 2.46 1.71
CA GLY A 195 7.52 3.72 2.45
C GLY A 195 8.35 3.66 3.74
N ALA A 196 8.44 2.48 4.37
CA ALA A 196 9.35 2.21 5.48
C ALA A 196 9.68 0.71 5.57
N VAL A 197 10.84 0.40 6.15
CA VAL A 197 11.22 -0.98 6.51
C VAL A 197 11.38 -1.07 8.03
N VAL A 198 10.80 -2.09 8.63
CA VAL A 198 10.93 -2.41 10.05
C VAL A 198 11.59 -3.77 10.20
N ILE A 199 12.71 -3.82 10.93
CA ILE A 199 13.40 -5.06 11.28
C ILE A 199 12.89 -5.50 12.66
N HIS A 200 12.17 -6.62 12.70
CA HIS A 200 11.54 -7.14 13.92
C HIS A 200 12.42 -8.20 14.61
N GLY A 201 12.42 -8.18 15.94
CA GLY A 201 13.11 -9.16 16.79
C GLY A 201 14.52 -8.74 17.22
N ILE A 202 15.00 -7.56 16.79
CA ILE A 202 16.28 -7.00 17.23
C ILE A 202 16.17 -5.49 17.45
N ARG A 203 17.05 -4.95 18.30
CA ARG A 203 17.22 -3.50 18.51
C ARG A 203 18.10 -2.87 17.45
N GLY A 204 18.00 -1.55 17.28
CA GLY A 204 18.67 -0.79 16.23
C GLY A 204 20.20 -0.87 16.26
N ASN A 205 20.80 -1.10 17.43
CA ASN A 205 22.24 -1.33 17.59
C ASN A 205 22.72 -2.70 17.10
N LYS A 206 21.82 -3.66 16.88
CA LYS A 206 22.12 -4.99 16.32
C LYS A 206 21.87 -5.07 14.81
N VAL A 207 21.28 -4.02 14.22
CA VAL A 207 21.11 -3.96 12.77
C VAL A 207 22.46 -3.82 12.08
N ASP A 208 22.67 -4.63 11.05
CA ASP A 208 23.96 -4.69 10.37
C ASP A 208 24.33 -3.35 9.71
N PRO A 209 25.60 -2.93 9.78
CA PRO A 209 26.07 -1.72 9.12
C PRO A 209 25.75 -1.68 7.62
N MET A 210 25.79 -2.83 6.94
CA MET A 210 25.47 -2.92 5.51
C MET A 210 23.98 -2.68 5.24
N ALA A 211 23.10 -3.18 6.12
CA ALA A 211 21.66 -2.93 6.02
C ALA A 211 21.34 -1.43 6.20
N ARG A 212 21.99 -0.78 7.16
CA ARG A 212 21.93 0.68 7.35
C ARG A 212 22.43 1.42 6.10
N LYS A 213 23.56 1.00 5.53
CA LYS A 213 24.12 1.63 4.32
C LYS A 213 23.18 1.51 3.12
N MET A 214 22.54 0.36 2.93
CA MET A 214 21.55 0.19 1.86
C MET A 214 20.34 1.12 2.06
N ALA A 215 19.86 1.26 3.29
CA ALA A 215 18.76 2.17 3.62
C ALA A 215 19.13 3.65 3.36
N GLU A 216 20.36 4.06 3.66
CA GLU A 216 20.87 5.40 3.35
C GLU A 216 20.90 5.65 1.83
N ILE A 217 21.46 4.71 1.06
CA ILE A 217 21.60 4.82 -0.40
C ILE A 217 20.23 4.91 -1.07
N ASP A 218 19.30 4.03 -0.70
CA ASP A 218 17.95 4.01 -1.26
C ASP A 218 17.01 5.02 -0.61
N ARG A 219 17.50 5.78 0.39
CA ARG A 219 16.75 6.79 1.17
C ARG A 219 15.48 6.23 1.82
N ILE A 220 15.52 4.98 2.27
CA ILE A 220 14.38 4.29 2.88
C ILE A 220 14.44 4.43 4.40
N PRO A 221 13.35 4.89 5.06
CA PRO A 221 13.26 4.83 6.51
C PRO A 221 13.45 3.39 7.02
N LEU A 222 14.39 3.21 7.95
CA LEU A 222 14.70 1.92 8.56
C LEU A 222 14.52 1.99 10.06
N LEU A 223 13.64 1.14 10.58
CA LEU A 223 13.30 1.02 11.99
C LEU A 223 13.69 -0.37 12.49
N ALA A 224 13.88 -0.52 13.80
CA ALA A 224 14.07 -1.82 14.43
C ALA A 224 13.32 -1.90 15.76
N THR A 225 12.63 -3.01 16.02
CA THR A 225 11.87 -3.22 17.26
C THR A 225 11.97 -4.65 17.75
N THR A 226 11.82 -4.83 19.06
CA THR A 226 11.69 -6.13 19.74
C THR A 226 10.31 -6.33 20.36
N MET A 227 9.33 -5.46 20.04
CA MET A 227 7.93 -5.64 20.45
C MET A 227 7.42 -7.02 20.02
N ASP A 228 6.56 -7.64 20.81
CA ASP A 228 5.94 -8.91 20.44
C ASP A 228 5.17 -8.77 19.11
N ILE A 229 5.16 -9.82 18.30
CA ILE A 229 4.58 -9.76 16.95
C ILE A 229 3.06 -9.58 16.98
N ASP A 230 2.37 -10.22 17.92
CA ASP A 230 0.91 -10.14 18.03
C ASP A 230 0.50 -8.78 18.56
N GLU A 231 1.21 -8.30 19.58
CA GLU A 231 1.04 -6.94 20.12
C GLU A 231 1.28 -5.88 19.04
N LEU A 232 2.36 -6.02 18.26
CA LEU A 232 2.69 -5.11 17.15
C LEU A 232 1.54 -5.05 16.14
N VAL A 233 0.99 -6.20 15.74
CA VAL A 233 -0.11 -6.26 14.77
C VAL A 233 -1.36 -5.60 15.34
N ASP A 234 -1.68 -5.84 16.60
CA ASP A 234 -2.86 -5.30 17.27
C ASP A 234 -2.78 -3.78 17.43
N VAL A 235 -1.64 -3.25 17.88
CA VAL A 235 -1.42 -1.81 18.05
C VAL A 235 -1.52 -1.09 16.70
N LEU A 236 -0.91 -1.65 15.65
CA LEU A 236 -0.97 -1.08 14.30
C LEU A 236 -2.38 -1.11 13.72
N LYS A 237 -3.13 -2.22 13.87
CA LYS A 237 -4.53 -2.28 13.42
C LYS A 237 -5.42 -1.28 14.18
N LYS A 238 -5.24 -1.16 15.51
CA LYS A 238 -6.00 -0.23 16.35
C LYS A 238 -5.83 1.23 15.93
N TYR A 239 -4.67 1.62 15.40
CA TYR A 239 -4.46 2.99 14.88
C TYR A 239 -5.57 3.40 13.89
N SER A 240 -6.02 2.47 13.05
CA SER A 240 -7.12 2.69 12.09
C SER A 240 -8.47 2.94 12.74
N GLN A 241 -8.70 2.43 13.96
CA GLN A 241 -9.99 2.48 14.64
C GLN A 241 -10.16 3.78 15.45
N TYR A 242 -9.07 4.36 15.97
CA TYR A 242 -9.13 5.56 16.80
C TYR A 242 -9.38 6.86 16.00
N HIS A 243 -9.04 6.92 14.71
CA HIS A 243 -9.38 8.06 13.83
C HIS A 243 -10.85 8.08 13.36
N ILE A 244 -11.69 7.22 13.94
CA ILE A 244 -13.15 7.22 13.73
C ILE A 244 -13.86 8.08 14.80
N ILE A 245 -13.17 8.46 15.88
CA ILE A 245 -13.78 9.07 17.09
C ILE A 245 -13.39 10.56 17.29
N GLU A 246 -12.49 11.12 16.47
CA GLU A 246 -12.18 12.57 16.47
C GLU A 246 -12.69 13.28 15.21
#